data_AF-A0A7G8PB09-F1
#
_entry.id   AF-A0A7G8PB09-F1
#
_cell.length_a   1.000
_cell.length_b   1.000
_cell.length_c   1.000
_cell.angle_alpha   90.00
_cell.angle_beta   90.00
_cell.angle_gamma   90.00
#
_symmetry.space_group_name_H-M   'P 1'
#
loop_
_entity.id
_entity.type
_entity.pdbx_description
1 polymer ?
#
loop_
_entity_poly.entity_id
_entity_poly.type
_entity_poly.pdbx_seq_one_letter_code
_entity_poly.pdbx_strand_id
1 'polypeptide(L)' 'MYDLYAEDFVPVAECAQRLGMSEQTIRKLVSARILKAKWDGPLLVVQPALIAGITTGPGACG' A
#
# COMPACT_ATOMS: atom_id res chain seq x y z
N MET A 1 23.72 -9.49 12.59
CA MET A 1 22.52 -8.83 13.12
C MET A 1 22.21 -7.67 12.18
N TYR A 2 21.35 -7.91 11.19
CA TYR A 2 20.80 -6.88 10.31
C TYR A 2 19.29 -7.05 10.37
N ASP A 3 18.59 -5.99 10.76
CA ASP A 3 17.14 -5.86 10.68
C ASP A 3 16.69 -6.12 9.23
N LEU A 4 16.40 -7.38 8.93
CA LEU A 4 15.87 -7.88 7.66
C LEU A 4 14.34 -7.69 7.60
N TYR A 5 13.81 -6.68 8.28
CA TYR A 5 12.50 -6.12 7.96
C TYR A 5 12.65 -5.36 6.64
N ALA A 6 12.82 -6.12 5.56
CA ALA A 6 12.50 -5.69 4.23
C ALA A 6 11.02 -5.31 4.26
N GLU A 7 10.73 -4.05 4.57
CA GLU A 7 9.45 -3.46 4.22
C GLU A 7 9.30 -3.71 2.72
N ASP A 8 8.47 -4.70 2.35
CA ASP A 8 8.34 -5.24 0.99
C ASP A 8 7.63 -4.17 0.14
N PHE A 9 8.37 -3.14 -0.25
CA PHE A 9 7.89 -2.11 -1.16
C PHE A 9 7.92 -2.68 -2.57
N VAL A 10 6.74 -2.83 -3.17
CA VAL A 10 6.57 -3.38 -4.51
C VAL A 10 6.07 -2.29 -5.46
N PRO A 11 6.39 -2.34 -6.76
CA PRO A 11 5.88 -1.35 -7.71
C PRO A 11 4.35 -1.31 -7.73
N VAL A 12 3.77 -0.18 -8.13
CA VAL A 12 2.30 0.02 -8.18
C VAL A 12 1.58 -1.11 -8.91
N ALA A 13 2.13 -1.57 -10.05
CA ALA A 13 1.56 -2.66 -10.84
C ALA A 13 1.54 -4.01 -10.09
N GLU A 14 2.57 -4.30 -9.32
CA GLU A 14 2.64 -5.52 -8.51
C GLU A 14 1.72 -5.43 -7.28
N CYS A 15 1.65 -4.25 -6.66
CA CYS A 15 0.73 -3.96 -5.57
C CYS A 15 -0.73 -4.12 -6.02
N ALA A 16 -1.04 -3.61 -7.22
CA ALA A 16 -2.33 -3.77 -7.88
C ALA A 16 -2.69 -5.25 -8.09
N GLN A 17 -1.76 -6.06 -8.58
CA GLN A 17 -1.98 -7.51 -8.73
C GLN A 17 -2.18 -8.23 -7.40
N ARG A 18 -1.34 -7.94 -6.39
CA ARG A 18 -1.45 -8.55 -5.06
C ARG A 18 -2.74 -8.22 -4.33
N LEU A 19 -3.20 -6.97 -4.45
CA LEU A 19 -4.45 -6.50 -3.85
C LEU A 19 -5.68 -6.81 -4.72
N GLY A 20 -5.49 -7.27 -5.97
CA GLY A 20 -6.56 -7.46 -6.94
C GLY A 20 -7.28 -6.16 -7.31
N MET A 21 -6.57 -5.02 -7.31
CA MET A 21 -7.11 -3.69 -7.55
C MET A 21 -6.45 -3.03 -8.75
N SER A 22 -7.14 -2.06 -9.38
CA SER A 22 -6.54 -1.27 -10.45
C SER A 22 -5.47 -0.30 -9.93
N GLU A 23 -4.45 0.01 -10.75
CA GLU A 23 -3.38 0.96 -10.40
C GLU A 23 -3.90 2.34 -10.00
N GLN A 24 -5.00 2.79 -10.62
CA GLN A 24 -5.69 4.03 -10.23
C GLN A 24 -6.20 3.98 -8.79
N THR A 25 -6.73 2.83 -8.35
CA THR A 25 -7.19 2.63 -6.97
C THR A 25 -6.00 2.67 -6.01
N ILE A 26 -4.90 2.00 -6.33
CA ILE A 26 -3.67 2.06 -5.53
C ILE A 26 -3.18 3.50 -5.40
N ARG A 27 -3.14 4.27 -6.50
CA ARG A 27 -2.77 5.70 -6.47
C ARG A 27 -3.70 6.53 -5.59
N LYS A 28 -5.01 6.26 -5.62
CA LYS A 28 -5.98 6.91 -4.72
C LYS A 28 -5.70 6.58 -3.26
N LEU A 29 -5.40 5.32 -2.95
CA LEU A 29 -5.06 4.88 -1.60
C LEU A 29 -3.75 5.52 -1.11
N VAL A 30 -2.75 5.65 -1.97
CA VAL A 30 -1.50 6.36 -1.67
C VAL A 30 -1.77 7.84 -1.40
N SER A 31 -2.56 8.49 -2.25
CA SER A 31 -2.96 9.91 -2.09
C SER A 31 -3.76 10.13 -0.81
N ALA A 32 -4.64 9.19 -0.47
CA ALA A 32 -5.42 9.16 0.77
C ALA A 32 -4.58 8.76 2.00
N ARG A 33 -3.26 8.55 1.85
CA ARG A 33 -2.34 8.10 2.92
C ARG A 33 -2.73 6.75 3.56
N ILE A 34 -3.51 5.93 2.85
CA ILE A 34 -3.92 4.58 3.25
C ILE A 34 -2.80 3.56 2.98
N LEU A 35 -2.06 3.73 1.89
CA LEU A 35 -0.88 2.91 1.58
C LEU A 35 0.38 3.74 1.74
N LYS A 36 1.41 3.15 2.35
CA LYS A 36 2.75 3.73 2.35
C LYS A 36 3.34 3.59 0.94
N ALA A 37 3.74 4.71 0.35
CA ALA A 37 4.50 4.73 -0.88
C ALA A 37 5.78 5.55 -0.69
N LYS A 38 6.82 5.17 -1.42
CA LYS A 38 8.08 5.90 -1.52
C LYS A 38 8.55 5.92 -2.96
N TRP A 39 9.39 6.90 -3.28
CA TRP A 39 10.08 6.95 -4.55
C TRP A 39 11.39 6.17 -4.42
N ASP A 40 11.54 5.15 -5.26
CA ASP A 40 12.77 4.41 -5.46
C ASP A 40 13.37 4.85 -6.81
N GLY A 41 14.16 5.92 -6.77
CA GLY A 41 14.63 6.62 -7.97
C GLY A 41 13.44 7.12 -8.83
N PRO A 42 13.33 6.72 -10.11
CA PRO A 42 12.20 7.11 -10.97
C PRO A 42 10.93 6.28 -10.74
N LEU A 43 10.97 5.22 -9.93
CA LEU A 43 9.85 4.30 -9.73
C LEU A 43 9.12 4.60 -8.41
N LEU A 44 7.79 4.68 -8.48
CA LEU A 44 6.96 4.73 -7.27
C LEU A 44 6.73 3.31 -6.77
N VAL A 45 7.28 2.99 -5.60
CA VAL A 45 7.07 1.71 -4.92
C VAL A 45 6.13 1.90 -3.73
N VAL A 46 5.26 0.93 -3.51
CA VAL A 46 4.16 0.96 -2.56
C VAL A 46 4.24 -0.28 -1.71
N GLN A 47 4.02 -0.12 -0.40
CA GLN A 47 3.93 -1.25 0.49
C GLN A 47 2.52 -1.85 0.37
N PRO A 48 2.38 -3.14 0.07
CA PRO A 48 1.09 -3.82 -0.01
C PRO A 48 0.49 -4.10 1.39
N ALA A 49 1.18 -3.68 2.46
CA ALA A 49 0.62 -3.64 3.79
C ALA A 49 -0.45 -2.54 3.85
N LEU A 50 -1.72 -2.94 3.79
CA LEU A 50 -2.81 -2.12 4.32
C LEU A 50 -2.41 -1.73 5.75
N ILE A 51 -2.40 -0.42 6.05
CA ILE A 51 -2.15 0.06 7.41
C ILE A 51 -3.09 -0.74 8.32
N ALA A 52 -2.52 -1.59 9.18
CA ALA A 52 -3.26 -2.36 10.16
C ALA A 52 -3.98 -1.36 11.07
N GLY A 53 -5.26 -1.12 10.79
CA GLY A 53 -6.01 0.03 11.30
C GLY A 53 -7.10 0.49 10.32
N ILE A 54 -6.93 0.21 9.03
CA ILE A 54 -7.99 0.27 8.03
C ILE A 54 -8.58 -1.13 7.89
N THR A 55 -8.93 -1.71 9.02
CA THR A 55 -10.09 -2.58 9.02
C THR A 55 -11.23 -1.65 8.62
N THR A 56 -11.86 -1.87 7.48
CA THR A 56 -13.31 -1.69 7.41
C THR A 56 -13.89 -2.59 8.50
N GLY A 57 -13.82 -2.14 9.76
CA GLY A 57 -14.69 -2.65 10.77
C GLY A 57 -16.09 -2.34 10.25
N PRO A 58 -17.01 -3.32 10.17
CA PRO A 58 -18.42 -3.00 10.10
C PRO A 58 -18.76 -2.25 11.39
N GLY A 59 -18.60 -0.93 11.39
CA GLY A 59 -18.60 -0.14 12.62
C GLY A 59 -18.58 1.37 12.43
N ALA A 60 -19.03 1.87 11.29
CA ALA A 60 -19.40 3.27 11.12
C ALA A 60 -20.82 3.36 10.52
N CYS A 61 -21.78 2.80 11.26
CA CYS A 61 -23.17 3.22 11.28
C CYS A 61 -23.59 3.26 12.74
N GLY A 62 -23.94 4.45 13.23
CA GLY A 62 -24.29 4.73 14.62
C GLY A 62 -24.24 6.21 14.90
#